data_AF-A0A7S2H3W4-F1
#
_entry.id   AF-A0A7S2H3W4-F1
#
_cell.length_a   1.000
_cell.length_b   1.000
_cell.length_c   1.000
_cell.angle_alpha   90.00
_cell.angle_beta   90.00
_cell.angle_gamma   90.00
#
_symmetry.space_group_name_H-M   'P 1'
#
loop_
_entity.id
_entity.type
_entity.pdbx_description
1 polymer ?
#
loop_
_entity_poly.entity_id
_entity_poly.type
_entity_poly.pdbx_seq_one_letter_code
_entity_poly.pdbx_strand_id
1 'polypeptide(L)'
;QRGEESSFMESLTAEVAAKGDYRLRVVQTGARIARLNAAVLLTGDASSCDVSTTMVARDSQQLDLHSLIHHSVAAGSSKQQHKNVVADSAECIFKGSIRVDKEAQQTRSSQICRSLLLSKKARVKAMPSLQIQADNVACSHGAAVTELDEREVFYMASRGLD
;
A
#
# COMPACT_ATOMS: atom_id res chain seq x y z
N GLN A 1 -16.48 12.15 3.58
CA GLN A 1 -16.30 11.47 2.27
C GLN A 1 -16.22 12.54 1.19
N ARG A 2 -15.36 12.35 0.19
CA ARG A 2 -15.28 13.28 -0.95
C ARG A 2 -16.35 12.93 -1.98
N GLY A 3 -16.94 13.95 -2.61
CA GLY A 3 -18.03 13.78 -3.58
C GLY A 3 -17.63 12.95 -4.80
N GLU A 4 -18.60 12.30 -5.44
CA GLU A 4 -18.37 11.28 -6.46
C GLU A 4 -17.74 11.81 -7.75
N GLU A 5 -17.89 13.10 -8.04
CA GLU A 5 -17.25 13.80 -9.17
C GLU A 5 -15.94 14.50 -8.81
N SER A 6 -15.53 14.46 -7.53
CA SER A 6 -14.34 15.18 -7.08
C SER A 6 -13.04 14.48 -7.52
N SER A 7 -12.00 15.26 -7.74
CA SER A 7 -10.63 14.75 -7.86
C SER A 7 -9.84 15.11 -6.62
N PHE A 8 -9.01 14.19 -6.14
CA PHE A 8 -8.17 14.41 -4.99
C PHE A 8 -6.73 13.96 -5.25
N MET A 9 -5.78 14.81 -4.87
CA MET A 9 -4.36 14.45 -4.88
C MET A 9 -3.72 14.95 -3.60
N GLU A 10 -2.92 14.10 -2.98
CA GLU A 10 -2.15 14.42 -1.79
C GLU A 10 -0.74 13.91 -1.95
N SER A 11 0.21 14.70 -1.47
CA SER A 11 1.61 14.29 -1.37
C SER A 11 2.04 14.52 0.07
N LEU A 12 2.51 13.45 0.69
CA LEU A 12 3.01 13.44 2.05
C LEU A 12 4.46 12.98 2.01
N THR A 13 5.32 13.74 2.69
CA THR A 13 6.70 13.36 2.95
C THR A 13 6.96 13.38 4.44
N ALA A 14 7.54 12.32 4.98
CA ALA A 14 8.00 12.24 6.35
C ALA A 14 9.49 11.91 6.38
N GLU A 15 10.25 12.61 7.22
CA GLU A 15 11.63 12.29 7.52
C GLU A 15 11.72 11.77 8.95
N VAL A 16 12.41 10.65 9.15
CA VAL A 16 12.50 9.96 10.44
C VAL A 16 13.94 9.94 10.91
N ALA A 17 14.19 10.70 11.98
CA ALA A 17 15.49 10.77 12.65
C ALA A 17 15.81 9.48 13.42
N ALA A 18 17.02 9.42 14.00
CA ALA A 18 17.55 8.22 14.61
C ALA A 18 16.64 7.68 15.72
N LYS A 19 16.39 6.36 15.69
CA LYS A 19 15.47 5.66 16.61
C LYS A 19 14.03 6.16 16.58
N GLY A 20 13.65 6.99 15.60
CA GLY A 20 12.28 7.46 15.43
C GLY A 20 11.37 6.36 14.87
N ASP A 21 10.08 6.43 15.22
CA ASP A 21 9.04 5.54 14.68
C ASP A 21 7.96 6.39 14.02
N TYR A 22 7.69 6.14 12.74
CA TYR A 22 6.64 6.81 12.00
C TYR A 22 5.54 5.83 11.58
N ARG A 23 4.26 6.21 11.76
CA ARG A 23 3.15 5.37 11.34
C ARG A 23 2.13 6.17 10.54
N LEU A 24 1.88 5.73 9.31
CA LEU A 24 0.86 6.27 8.44
C LEU A 24 -0.25 5.24 8.23
N ARG A 25 -1.49 5.64 8.53
CA ARG A 25 -2.69 4.83 8.29
C ARG A 25 -3.66 5.63 7.46
N VAL A 26 -3.95 5.15 6.25
CA VAL A 26 -4.82 5.86 5.32
C VAL A 26 -5.97 4.97 4.90
N VAL A 27 -7.16 5.55 4.87
CA VAL A 27 -8.35 4.94 4.30
C VAL A 27 -8.85 5.85 3.18
N GLN A 28 -8.86 5.35 1.94
CA GLN A 28 -9.37 6.08 0.79
C GLN A 28 -10.75 5.51 0.42
N THR A 29 -11.76 6.36 0.58
CA THR A 29 -13.15 6.10 0.16
C THR A 29 -13.73 7.39 -0.43
N GLY A 30 -14.27 7.34 -1.65
CA GLY A 30 -14.84 8.52 -2.34
C GLY A 30 -13.90 9.15 -3.38
N ALA A 31 -14.33 10.28 -3.96
CA ALA A 31 -13.75 10.90 -5.17
C ALA A 31 -13.88 10.06 -6.44
N ARG A 32 -13.98 10.71 -7.61
CA ARG A 32 -13.90 10.04 -8.92
C ARG A 32 -12.50 9.49 -9.15
N ILE A 33 -11.51 10.28 -8.75
CA ILE A 33 -10.08 10.00 -8.83
C ILE A 33 -9.46 10.45 -7.50
N ALA A 34 -8.70 9.56 -6.85
CA ALA A 34 -7.89 9.92 -5.70
C ALA A 34 -6.47 9.37 -5.85
N ARG A 35 -5.45 10.19 -5.65
CA ARG A 35 -4.05 9.75 -5.56
C ARG A 35 -3.42 10.19 -4.25
N LEU A 36 -2.77 9.26 -3.56
CA LEU A 36 -1.84 9.54 -2.48
C LEU A 36 -0.42 9.22 -2.94
N ASN A 37 0.48 10.22 -2.88
CA ASN A 37 1.92 10.01 -2.94
C ASN A 37 2.45 10.05 -1.51
N ALA A 38 2.99 8.94 -1.00
CA ALA A 38 3.56 8.86 0.34
C ALA A 38 5.06 8.55 0.26
N ALA A 39 5.90 9.48 0.69
CA ALA A 39 7.34 9.30 0.81
C ALA A 39 7.73 9.26 2.30
N VAL A 40 8.49 8.24 2.70
CA VAL A 40 9.10 8.17 4.04
C VAL A 40 10.60 8.00 3.87
N LEU A 41 11.35 8.95 4.39
CA LEU A 41 12.80 8.98 4.38
C LEU A 41 13.30 8.59 5.77
N LEU A 42 13.98 7.45 5.86
CA LEU A 42 14.58 6.94 7.08
C LEU A 42 16.03 7.42 7.10
N THR A 43 16.27 8.59 7.70
CA THR A 43 17.55 9.32 7.64
C THR A 43 18.41 9.19 8.88
N GLY A 44 17.88 8.66 9.99
CA GLY A 44 18.67 8.33 11.18
C GLY A 44 18.71 6.85 11.51
N ASP A 45 19.82 6.40 12.09
CA ASP A 45 20.07 4.98 12.41
C ASP A 45 18.95 4.37 13.24
N ALA A 46 18.63 3.11 12.96
CA ALA A 46 17.60 2.35 13.65
C ALA A 46 16.21 3.02 13.65
N SER A 47 15.92 3.86 12.65
CA SER A 47 14.57 4.42 12.44
C SER A 47 13.62 3.39 11.83
N SER A 48 12.32 3.56 12.10
CA SER A 48 11.27 2.66 11.64
C SER A 48 10.08 3.36 11.02
N CYS A 49 9.41 2.67 10.09
CA CYS A 49 8.09 3.07 9.65
C CYS A 49 7.09 1.93 9.39
N ASP A 50 5.82 2.20 9.66
CA ASP A 50 4.68 1.37 9.26
C ASP A 50 3.72 2.21 8.39
N VAL A 51 3.52 1.79 7.15
CA VAL A 51 2.60 2.45 6.21
C VAL A 51 1.50 1.47 5.82
N SER A 52 0.29 1.75 6.25
CA SER A 52 -0.88 0.91 6.01
C SER A 52 -1.97 1.69 5.27
N THR A 53 -2.41 1.18 4.11
CA THR A 53 -3.48 1.81 3.33
C THR A 53 -4.62 0.84 3.08
N THR A 54 -5.85 1.31 3.18
CA THR A 54 -7.04 0.61 2.70
C THR A 54 -7.73 1.44 1.63
N MET A 55 -7.89 0.89 0.43
CA MET A 55 -8.64 1.52 -0.66
C MET A 55 -9.91 0.72 -0.93
N VAL A 56 -11.07 1.39 -0.88
CA VAL A 56 -12.36 0.80 -1.26
C VAL A 56 -12.91 1.59 -2.42
N ALA A 57 -12.87 0.98 -3.61
CA ALA A 57 -13.27 1.61 -4.87
C ALA A 57 -14.51 0.92 -5.44
N ARG A 58 -15.46 1.71 -5.92
CA ARG A 58 -16.72 1.25 -6.53
C ARG A 58 -17.09 2.11 -7.74
N ASP A 59 -18.23 1.82 -8.36
CA ASP A 59 -18.76 2.52 -9.53
C ASP A 59 -17.74 2.54 -10.68
N SER A 60 -17.15 3.71 -10.93
CA SER A 60 -16.10 3.91 -11.93
C SER A 60 -14.81 4.47 -11.34
N GLN A 61 -14.70 4.56 -10.01
CA GLN A 61 -13.61 5.23 -9.29
C GLN A 61 -12.21 4.73 -9.66
N GLN A 62 -11.24 5.63 -9.57
CA GLN A 62 -9.82 5.29 -9.62
C GLN A 62 -9.12 5.74 -8.33
N LEU A 63 -8.70 4.80 -7.50
CA LEU A 63 -7.95 5.07 -6.28
C LEU A 63 -6.51 4.60 -6.45
N ASP A 64 -5.56 5.48 -6.14
CA ASP A 64 -4.15 5.29 -6.42
C ASP A 64 -3.29 5.60 -5.19
N LEU A 65 -2.34 4.70 -4.92
CA LEU A 65 -1.29 4.84 -3.93
C LEU A 65 0.07 4.67 -4.61
N HIS A 66 0.86 5.73 -4.57
CA HIS A 66 2.28 5.70 -4.85
C HIS A 66 3.06 5.82 -3.54
N SER A 67 3.86 4.81 -3.19
CA SER A 67 4.71 4.85 -2.01
C SER A 67 6.19 4.79 -2.35
N LEU A 68 6.99 5.56 -1.61
CA LEU A 68 8.44 5.50 -1.58
C LEU A 68 8.88 5.36 -0.12
N ILE A 69 9.58 4.28 0.20
CA ILE A 69 10.32 4.17 1.46
C ILE A 69 11.81 4.13 1.13
N HIS A 70 12.55 5.12 1.61
CA HIS A 70 13.97 5.25 1.36
C HIS A 70 14.75 5.03 2.66
N HIS A 71 15.55 3.97 2.68
CA HIS A 71 16.52 3.68 3.73
C HIS A 71 17.89 4.21 3.28
N SER A 72 18.39 5.25 3.95
CA SER A 72 19.71 5.83 3.65
C SER A 72 20.77 5.54 4.72
N VAL A 73 20.38 4.87 5.82
CA VAL A 73 21.21 4.63 7.01
C VAL A 73 20.97 3.24 7.60
N ALA A 74 21.84 2.82 8.51
CA ALA A 74 21.89 1.43 8.97
C ALA A 74 20.75 1.07 9.94
N ALA A 75 20.48 -0.23 10.02
CA ALA A 75 19.53 -0.87 10.93
C ALA A 75 18.08 -0.34 10.83
N GLY A 76 17.72 0.29 9.71
CA GLY A 76 16.36 0.76 9.45
C GLY A 76 15.35 -0.38 9.30
N SER A 77 14.11 -0.14 9.69
CA SER A 77 13.03 -1.11 9.48
C SER A 77 11.78 -0.49 8.85
N SER A 78 11.14 -1.20 7.92
CA SER A 78 9.89 -0.72 7.35
C SER A 78 8.90 -1.83 7.03
N LYS A 79 7.62 -1.54 7.27
CA LYS A 79 6.51 -2.42 6.94
C LYS A 79 5.46 -1.67 6.16
N GLN A 80 5.07 -2.22 5.02
CA GLN A 80 3.98 -1.70 4.22
C GLN A 80 2.87 -2.74 4.06
N GLN A 81 1.63 -2.36 4.38
CA GLN A 81 0.45 -3.22 4.25
C GLN A 81 -0.66 -2.49 3.51
N HIS A 82 -0.91 -2.89 2.27
CA HIS A 82 -1.93 -2.26 1.43
C HIS A 82 -3.03 -3.26 1.14
N LYS A 83 -4.27 -2.88 1.43
CA LYS A 83 -5.47 -3.69 1.24
C LYS A 83 -6.44 -2.98 0.31
N ASN A 84 -6.91 -3.65 -0.72
CA ASN A 84 -7.84 -3.09 -1.69
C ASN A 84 -9.10 -3.95 -1.79
N VAL A 85 -10.25 -3.30 -1.85
CA VAL A 85 -11.53 -3.92 -2.21
C VAL A 85 -12.11 -3.13 -3.38
N VAL A 86 -12.36 -3.80 -4.50
CA VAL A 86 -12.68 -3.14 -5.77
C VAL A 86 -13.95 -3.74 -6.36
N ALA A 87 -14.98 -2.94 -6.56
CA ALA A 87 -16.27 -3.33 -7.12
C ALA A 87 -16.56 -2.68 -8.49
N ASP A 88 -17.67 -3.07 -9.09
CA ASP A 88 -18.22 -2.49 -10.32
C ASP A 88 -17.20 -2.42 -11.47
N SER A 89 -16.87 -1.23 -11.97
CA SER A 89 -15.85 -1.03 -13.02
C SER A 89 -14.62 -0.26 -12.51
N ALA A 90 -14.50 -0.15 -11.19
CA ALA A 90 -13.49 0.65 -10.52
C ALA A 90 -12.08 0.05 -10.67
N GLU A 91 -11.08 0.89 -10.41
CA GLU A 91 -9.67 0.53 -10.48
C GLU A 91 -8.91 0.99 -9.23
N CYS A 92 -8.14 0.08 -8.64
CA CYS A 92 -7.13 0.43 -7.63
C CYS A 92 -5.72 0.27 -8.19
N ILE A 93 -4.86 1.24 -7.92
CA ILE A 93 -3.47 1.26 -8.35
C ILE A 93 -2.58 1.33 -7.11
N PHE A 94 -1.63 0.41 -7.01
CA PHE A 94 -0.57 0.44 -6.03
C PHE A 94 0.77 0.42 -6.74
N LYS A 95 1.56 1.49 -6.57
CA LYS A 95 2.95 1.56 -7.02
C LYS A 95 3.86 1.77 -5.82
N GLY A 96 4.48 0.69 -5.35
CA GLY A 96 5.38 0.71 -4.21
C GLY A 96 6.84 0.70 -4.64
N SER A 97 7.65 1.55 -4.03
CA SER A 97 9.10 1.52 -4.18
C SER A 97 9.78 1.51 -2.82
N ILE A 98 10.65 0.53 -2.61
CA ILE A 98 11.60 0.54 -1.50
C ILE A 98 12.98 0.72 -2.09
N ARG A 99 13.66 1.77 -1.65
CA ARG A 99 15.06 2.03 -1.98
C ARG A 99 15.91 1.83 -0.73
N VAL A 100 16.99 1.06 -0.88
CA VAL A 100 17.97 0.80 0.18
C VAL A 100 19.34 1.16 -0.38
N ASP A 101 19.91 2.25 0.11
CA ASP A 101 21.24 2.71 -0.28
C ASP A 101 22.32 1.77 0.29
N LYS A 102 23.54 1.86 -0.25
CA LYS A 102 24.66 0.98 0.10
C LYS A 102 25.02 1.05 1.59
N GLU A 103 24.88 2.21 2.20
CA GLU A 103 25.18 2.48 3.61
C GLU A 103 24.11 1.91 4.55
N ALA A 104 22.90 1.62 4.04
CA ALA A 104 21.76 1.14 4.80
C ALA A 104 21.81 -0.36 5.11
N GLN A 105 22.94 -0.79 5.68
CA GLN A 105 23.17 -2.17 6.12
C GLN A 105 22.21 -2.56 7.25
N GLN A 106 21.96 -3.85 7.39
CA GLN A 106 21.03 -4.43 8.37
C GLN A 106 19.58 -3.96 8.22
N THR A 107 19.21 -3.41 7.05
CA THR A 107 17.84 -3.02 6.74
C THR A 107 16.90 -4.23 6.76
N ARG A 108 15.73 -4.08 7.39
CA ARG A 108 14.63 -5.04 7.34
C ARG A 108 13.38 -4.40 6.74
N SER A 109 12.95 -4.86 5.58
CA SER A 109 11.83 -4.24 4.87
C SER A 109 10.84 -5.27 4.33
N SER A 110 9.55 -4.95 4.41
CA SER A 110 8.50 -5.72 3.75
C SER A 110 7.44 -4.81 3.14
N GLN A 111 7.00 -5.14 1.92
CA GLN A 111 5.81 -4.53 1.32
C GLN A 111 4.83 -5.61 0.84
N ILE A 112 3.57 -5.51 1.25
CA ILE A 112 2.54 -6.44 0.80
C ILE A 112 1.30 -5.69 0.35
N CYS A 113 0.86 -5.98 -0.88
CA CYS A 113 -0.42 -5.54 -1.42
C CYS A 113 -1.37 -6.75 -1.55
N ARG A 114 -2.55 -6.68 -0.94
CA ARG A 114 -3.61 -7.69 -1.06
C ARG A 114 -4.86 -7.04 -1.59
N SER A 115 -5.42 -7.58 -2.65
CA SER A 115 -6.58 -6.99 -3.30
C SER A 115 -7.65 -8.02 -3.54
N LEU A 116 -8.89 -7.65 -3.24
CA LEU A 116 -10.09 -8.43 -3.49
C LEU A 116 -10.94 -7.73 -4.56
N LEU A 117 -11.24 -8.46 -5.64
CA LEU A 117 -12.15 -8.02 -6.69
C LEU A 117 -13.56 -8.55 -6.36
N LEU A 118 -14.55 -7.65 -6.36
CA LEU A 118 -15.96 -7.96 -6.09
C LEU A 118 -16.80 -8.05 -7.36
N SER A 119 -16.21 -7.80 -8.53
CA SER A 119 -16.88 -7.86 -9.82
C SER A 119 -15.91 -8.25 -10.93
N LYS A 120 -16.43 -8.78 -12.04
CA LYS A 120 -15.63 -9.16 -13.21
C LYS A 120 -15.00 -7.98 -13.96
N LYS A 121 -15.49 -6.75 -13.73
CA LYS A 121 -15.01 -5.53 -14.40
C LYS A 121 -14.05 -4.71 -13.53
N ALA A 122 -13.95 -5.03 -12.24
CA ALA A 122 -13.01 -4.40 -11.32
C ALA A 122 -11.55 -4.72 -11.73
N ARG A 123 -10.65 -3.76 -11.52
CA ARG A 123 -9.24 -3.91 -11.88
C ARG A 123 -8.32 -3.50 -10.75
N VAL A 124 -7.18 -4.18 -10.67
CA VAL A 124 -6.07 -3.81 -9.78
C VAL A 124 -4.76 -3.82 -10.55
N LYS A 125 -3.97 -2.77 -10.37
CA LYS A 125 -2.59 -2.70 -10.84
C LYS A 125 -1.68 -2.64 -9.62
N ALA A 126 -1.00 -3.74 -9.30
CA ALA A 126 -0.03 -3.80 -8.20
C ALA A 126 1.39 -3.89 -8.77
N MET A 127 2.19 -2.85 -8.53
CA MET A 127 3.55 -2.67 -9.05
C MET A 127 4.54 -2.42 -7.90
N PRO A 128 4.81 -3.42 -7.03
CA PRO A 128 5.86 -3.30 -6.02
C PRO A 128 7.25 -3.42 -6.66
N SER A 129 8.18 -2.58 -6.22
CA SER A 129 9.58 -2.58 -6.69
C SER A 129 10.56 -2.47 -5.52
N LEU A 130 11.74 -3.07 -5.70
CA LEU A 130 12.86 -3.01 -4.77
C LEU A 130 14.11 -2.51 -5.52
N GLN A 131 14.81 -1.55 -4.94
CA GLN A 131 16.11 -1.08 -5.39
C GLN A 131 17.08 -1.21 -4.22
N ILE A 132 17.89 -2.27 -4.21
CA ILE A 132 18.74 -2.63 -3.08
C ILE A 132 20.20 -2.58 -3.51
N GLN A 133 20.98 -1.72 -2.84
CA GLN A 133 22.42 -1.58 -3.05
C GLN A 133 23.25 -2.10 -1.86
N ALA A 134 22.61 -2.45 -0.74
CA ALA A 134 23.25 -3.00 0.44
C ALA A 134 23.19 -4.54 0.45
N ASP A 135 24.26 -5.17 0.91
CA ASP A 135 24.41 -6.64 0.91
C ASP A 135 23.73 -7.30 2.11
N ASN A 136 23.92 -6.76 3.32
CA ASN A 136 23.40 -7.36 4.56
C ASN A 136 21.98 -6.84 4.85
N VAL A 137 20.99 -7.29 4.10
CA VAL A 137 19.59 -6.84 4.26
C VAL A 137 18.60 -7.99 4.17
N ALA A 138 17.43 -7.80 4.76
CA ALA A 138 16.28 -8.69 4.60
C ALA A 138 15.09 -7.89 4.06
N CYS A 139 14.89 -7.96 2.74
CA CYS A 139 13.84 -7.21 2.05
C CYS A 139 12.91 -8.17 1.30
N SER A 140 11.60 -7.95 1.42
CA SER A 140 10.59 -8.72 0.68
C SER A 140 9.50 -7.83 0.10
N HIS A 141 8.90 -8.31 -0.98
CA HIS A 141 7.70 -7.72 -1.55
C HIS A 141 6.74 -8.81 -2.01
N GLY A 142 5.44 -8.52 -1.96
CA GLY A 142 4.41 -9.43 -2.41
C GLY A 142 3.16 -8.69 -2.85
N ALA A 143 2.52 -9.21 -3.90
CA ALA A 143 1.21 -8.76 -4.33
C ALA A 143 0.32 -9.98 -4.57
N ALA A 144 -0.91 -9.93 -4.07
CA ALA A 144 -1.94 -10.92 -4.34
C ALA A 144 -3.21 -10.21 -4.77
N VAL A 145 -3.84 -10.72 -5.83
CA VAL A 145 -5.15 -10.28 -6.31
C VAL A 145 -6.01 -11.53 -6.38
N THR A 146 -7.17 -11.48 -5.74
CA THR A 146 -8.12 -12.60 -5.68
C THR A 146 -9.53 -12.09 -5.95
N GLU A 147 -10.40 -12.96 -6.41
CA GLU A 147 -11.84 -12.74 -6.45
C GLU A 147 -12.48 -13.33 -5.20
N LEU A 148 -13.74 -12.98 -4.93
CA LEU A 148 -14.55 -13.67 -3.93
C LEU A 148 -14.76 -15.13 -4.33
N ASP A 149 -14.50 -16.07 -3.41
CA ASP A 149 -14.85 -17.48 -3.63
C ASP A 149 -16.36 -17.67 -3.42
N GLU A 150 -17.07 -18.03 -4.49
CA GLU A 150 -18.52 -18.27 -4.45
C GLU A 150 -18.92 -19.34 -3.41
N ARG A 151 -18.02 -20.27 -3.08
CA ARG A 151 -18.26 -21.28 -2.02
C ARG A 151 -18.22 -20.67 -0.63
N GLU A 152 -17.32 -19.71 -0.39
CA GLU A 152 -17.27 -18.98 0.87
C GLU A 152 -18.51 -18.09 1.01
N VAL A 153 -18.94 -17.43 -0.07
CA VAL A 153 -20.19 -16.64 -0.10
C VAL A 153 -21.40 -17.52 0.15
N PHE A 154 -21.53 -18.65 -0.56
CA PHE A 154 -22.60 -19.62 -0.35
C PHE A 154 -22.60 -20.17 1.08
N TYR A 155 -21.43 -20.47 1.64
CA TYR A 155 -21.32 -20.92 3.02
C TYR A 155 -21.86 -19.87 3.99
N MET A 156 -21.49 -18.60 3.84
CA MET A 156 -22.01 -17.50 4.65
C MET A 156 -23.54 -17.36 4.50
N ALA A 157 -24.06 -17.39 3.27
CA ALA A 157 -25.49 -17.33 2.99
C ALA A 157 -26.27 -18.49 3.61
N SER A 158 -25.72 -19.72 3.57
CA SER A 158 -26.32 -20.89 4.21
C SER A 158 -26.45 -20.78 5.74
N ARG A 159 -25.73 -19.82 6.35
CA ARG A 159 -25.80 -19.50 7.79
C ARG A 159 -26.71 -18.30 8.11
N GLY A 160 -27.46 -17.80 7.12
CA GLY A 160 -28.42 -16.72 7.29
C GLY A 160 -27.81 -15.31 7.23
N LEU A 161 -26.69 -15.16 6.52
CA LEU A 161 -26.09 -13.85 6.21
C LEU A 161 -26.44 -13.43 4.78
N ASP A 162 -26.87 -12.18 4.62
CA ASP A 162 -27.36 -11.62 3.35
C ASP A 162 -26.34 -10.69 2.69
#